data_AF-A0A939WSV8-F1
#
_entry.id   AF-A0A939WSV8-F1
#
_cell.length_a   1.000
_cell.length_b   1.000
_cell.length_c   1.000
_cell.angle_alpha   90.00
_cell.angle_beta   90.00
_cell.angle_gamma   90.00
#
_symmetry.space_group_name_H-M   'P 1'
#
loop_
_entity.id
_entity.type
_entity.pdbx_description
1 polymer ?
#
loop_
_entity_poly.entity_id
_entity_poly.type
_entity_poly.pdbx_seq_one_letter_code
_entity_poly.pdbx_strand_id
1 'polypeptide(L)'
;GRIVCAGMTKDGKPCAAYRVSSRSFPNRSAKLINGKVAILPRAGFESDLSKNPYIAYNCIRLSGAVALATNGSQTDPIIEKIAMGVPLRDAFASCLLAMDYEKDQLNTPRVAAAVDAKNGKLMLGIIRCDALLVREYPCVPGELRFVSTYTLDHPCGDNVDDKFDAADADAICSYVIGGGRFADFENAVTAASAVWDGLTFQLAAKDA
;
A
#
# COMPACT_ATOMS: atom_id res chain seq x y z
N GLY A 1 8.97 -9.01 2.15
CA GLY A 1 8.08 -8.66 1.03
C GLY A 1 7.55 -7.26 1.21
N ARG A 2 6.57 -6.84 0.42
CA ARG A 2 5.90 -5.56 0.62
C ARG A 2 4.41 -5.83 0.69
N ILE A 3 3.72 -5.15 1.60
CA ILE A 3 2.31 -5.41 1.91
C ILE A 3 1.55 -4.11 1.74
N VAL A 4 0.50 -4.14 0.93
CA VAL A 4 -0.45 -3.04 0.75
C VAL A 4 -1.78 -3.45 1.35
N CYS A 5 -2.45 -2.52 2.02
CA CYS A 5 -3.71 -2.78 2.71
C CYS A 5 -4.71 -1.68 2.39
N ALA A 6 -6.00 -2.02 2.38
CA ALA A 6 -7.10 -1.08 2.38
C ALA A 6 -8.27 -1.64 3.21
N GLY A 7 -9.05 -0.77 3.83
CA GLY A 7 -10.14 -1.17 4.70
C GLY A 7 -10.77 0.00 5.42
N MET A 8 -11.23 -0.25 6.64
CA MET A 8 -11.96 0.75 7.42
C MET A 8 -11.78 0.50 8.92
N THR A 9 -11.53 1.56 9.70
CA THR A 9 -11.44 1.46 11.16
C THR A 9 -12.79 1.02 11.76
N LYS A 10 -12.80 0.60 13.03
CA LYS A 10 -14.05 0.26 13.75
C LYS A 10 -15.06 1.41 13.77
N ASP A 11 -14.57 2.64 13.84
CA ASP A 11 -15.39 3.86 13.82
C ASP A 11 -15.84 4.26 12.41
N GLY A 12 -15.63 3.39 11.41
CA GLY A 12 -16.12 3.61 10.06
C GLY A 12 -15.25 4.55 9.22
N LYS A 13 -13.97 4.75 9.55
CA LYS A 13 -13.05 5.62 8.78
C LYS A 13 -12.30 4.81 7.71
N PRO A 14 -12.56 5.03 6.41
CA PRO A 14 -11.84 4.37 5.33
C PRO A 14 -10.32 4.64 5.42
N CYS A 15 -9.51 3.62 5.19
CA CYS A 15 -8.06 3.74 5.27
C CYS A 15 -7.31 2.88 4.24
N ALA A 16 -6.08 3.29 3.97
CA ALA A 16 -5.09 2.52 3.22
C ALA A 16 -3.77 2.51 3.98
N ALA A 17 -3.01 1.43 3.88
CA ALA A 17 -1.74 1.29 4.56
C ALA A 17 -0.72 0.53 3.73
N TYR A 18 0.54 0.72 4.06
CA TYR A 18 1.67 0.12 3.39
C TYR A 18 2.74 -0.28 4.39
N ARG A 19 3.32 -1.47 4.23
CA ARG A 19 4.46 -1.96 5.00
C ARG A 19 5.58 -2.44 4.09
N VAL A 20 6.79 -2.01 4.41
CA VAL A 20 8.02 -2.59 3.87
C VAL A 20 8.51 -3.67 4.83
N SER A 21 8.67 -4.89 4.31
CA SER A 21 9.44 -5.95 4.97
C SER A 21 10.65 -6.34 4.12
N SER A 22 11.87 -6.20 4.64
CA SER A 22 13.08 -6.37 3.81
C SER A 22 14.21 -7.01 4.58
N ARG A 23 14.85 -8.01 3.96
CA ARG A 23 16.11 -8.59 4.45
C ARG A 23 17.32 -7.90 3.80
N SER A 24 17.28 -7.71 2.48
CA SER A 24 18.42 -7.21 1.69
C SER A 24 18.60 -5.69 1.73
N PHE A 25 17.51 -4.93 1.92
CA PHE A 25 17.52 -3.46 1.96
C PHE A 25 16.70 -2.95 3.15
N PRO A 26 17.18 -3.12 4.39
CA PRO A 26 16.48 -2.69 5.60
C PRO A 26 16.67 -1.20 5.91
N ASN A 27 17.68 -0.54 5.34
CA ASN A 27 18.03 0.86 5.64
C ASN A 27 17.16 1.87 4.87
N ARG A 28 15.84 1.79 5.06
CA ARG A 28 14.84 2.64 4.42
C ARG A 28 13.78 3.08 5.42
N SER A 29 13.19 4.23 5.16
CA SER A 29 12.12 4.78 5.98
C SER A 29 11.02 5.35 5.08
N ALA A 30 9.79 5.26 5.54
CA ALA A 30 8.67 6.03 4.99
C ALA A 30 8.79 7.48 5.48
N LYS A 31 8.69 8.44 4.56
CA LYS A 31 8.77 9.88 4.85
C LYS A 31 7.58 10.61 4.27
N LEU A 32 6.93 11.44 5.09
CA LEU A 32 5.91 12.38 4.63
C LEU A 32 6.58 13.52 3.89
N ILE A 33 6.14 13.76 2.64
CA ILE A 33 6.68 14.80 1.78
C ILE A 33 5.51 15.40 1.02
N ASN A 34 5.17 16.67 1.28
CA ASN A 34 4.16 17.42 0.50
C ASN A 34 2.83 16.68 0.28
N GLY A 35 2.21 16.14 1.33
CA GLY A 35 0.89 15.48 1.24
C GLY A 35 0.92 14.08 0.59
N LYS A 36 2.09 13.45 0.51
CA LYS A 36 2.28 12.04 0.12
C LYS A 36 3.30 11.37 1.04
N VAL A 37 3.40 10.04 0.95
CA VAL A 37 4.43 9.27 1.65
C VAL A 37 5.32 8.57 0.65
N ALA A 38 6.64 8.70 0.83
CA ALA A 38 7.65 8.06 0.00
C ALA A 38 8.55 7.13 0.81
N ILE A 39 8.93 6.00 0.23
CA ILE A 39 10.00 5.15 0.75
C ILE A 39 11.31 5.69 0.22
N LEU A 40 12.23 6.01 1.13
CA LEU A 40 13.55 6.54 0.80
C LEU A 40 14.63 5.82 1.62
N PRO A 41 15.85 5.68 1.10
CA PRO A 41 16.99 5.29 1.92
C PRO A 41 17.16 6.19 3.15
N ARG A 42 17.62 5.60 4.25
CA ARG A 42 18.07 6.36 5.41
C ARG A 42 19.36 7.11 5.06
N ALA A 43 19.66 8.17 5.83
CA ALA A 43 20.87 8.95 5.63
C ALA A 43 22.12 8.04 5.66
N GLY A 44 22.99 8.18 4.67
CA GLY A 44 24.19 7.34 4.49
C GLY A 44 23.98 6.07 3.66
N PHE A 45 22.74 5.76 3.24
CA PHE A 45 22.41 4.60 2.40
C PHE A 45 21.89 4.99 1.02
N GLU A 46 22.09 6.24 0.59
CA GLU A 46 21.64 6.75 -0.71
C GLU A 46 22.25 5.97 -1.88
N SER A 47 23.47 5.45 -1.70
CA SER A 47 24.16 4.63 -2.71
C SER A 47 23.43 3.34 -3.06
N ASP A 48 22.52 2.84 -2.21
CA ASP A 48 21.75 1.62 -2.48
C ASP A 48 20.82 1.79 -3.69
N LEU A 49 20.46 3.02 -4.08
CA LEU A 49 19.67 3.29 -5.28
C LEU A 49 20.37 2.83 -6.56
N SER A 50 21.70 2.87 -6.58
CA SER A 50 22.48 2.35 -7.72
C SER A 50 22.45 0.82 -7.82
N LYS A 51 22.17 0.13 -6.71
CA LYS A 51 22.12 -1.34 -6.63
C LYS A 51 20.75 -1.88 -7.01
N ASN A 52 19.67 -1.17 -6.66
CA ASN A 52 18.31 -1.59 -6.96
C ASN A 52 17.38 -0.39 -7.20
N PRO A 53 16.83 -0.23 -8.41
CA PRO A 53 15.95 0.90 -8.74
C PRO A 53 14.57 0.82 -8.08
N TYR A 54 14.20 -0.32 -7.50
CA TYR A 54 12.88 -0.58 -6.92
C TYR A 54 12.79 -0.28 -5.42
N ILE A 55 13.76 0.45 -4.85
CA ILE A 55 13.81 0.68 -3.39
C ILE A 55 13.38 2.08 -2.95
N ALA A 56 13.17 3.02 -3.89
CA ALA A 56 12.65 4.36 -3.62
C ALA A 56 11.51 4.74 -4.56
N TYR A 57 10.39 5.18 -3.98
CA TYR A 57 9.14 5.47 -4.69
C TYR A 57 8.15 6.14 -3.74
N ASN A 58 7.14 6.83 -4.30
CA ASN A 58 5.96 7.23 -3.52
C ASN A 58 5.19 5.94 -3.18
N CYS A 59 4.99 5.63 -1.90
CA CYS A 59 4.19 4.46 -1.51
C CYS A 59 2.74 4.81 -1.23
N ILE A 60 2.44 6.05 -0.80
CA ILE A 60 1.07 6.52 -0.62
C ILE A 60 0.87 7.85 -1.33
N ARG A 61 -0.17 7.94 -2.17
CA ARG A 61 -0.65 9.20 -2.75
C ARG A 61 -2.16 9.32 -2.66
N LEU A 62 -2.63 10.56 -2.68
CA LEU A 62 -4.03 10.94 -2.50
C LEU A 62 -4.58 11.60 -3.77
N SER A 63 -5.86 11.40 -4.05
CA SER A 63 -6.63 12.12 -5.07
C SER A 63 -8.07 12.28 -4.60
N GLY A 64 -8.43 13.47 -4.11
CA GLY A 64 -9.73 13.73 -3.50
C GLY A 64 -10.03 12.75 -2.36
N ALA A 65 -11.12 12.00 -2.49
CA ALA A 65 -11.55 10.98 -1.53
C ALA A 65 -10.92 9.59 -1.78
N VAL A 66 -9.88 9.49 -2.61
CA VAL A 66 -9.14 8.25 -2.86
C VAL A 66 -7.75 8.31 -2.22
N ALA A 67 -7.40 7.27 -1.46
CA ALA A 67 -6.02 7.02 -1.05
C ALA A 67 -5.51 5.74 -1.71
N LEU A 68 -4.32 5.80 -2.30
CA LEU A 68 -3.66 4.71 -2.99
C LEU A 68 -2.35 4.37 -2.27
N ALA A 69 -2.15 3.08 -1.98
CA ALA A 69 -0.93 2.48 -1.46
C ALA A 69 -0.35 1.48 -2.47
N THR A 70 0.94 1.59 -2.83
CA THR A 70 1.62 0.61 -3.72
C THR A 70 3.06 0.34 -3.31
N ASN A 71 3.65 -0.75 -3.81
CA ASN A 71 5.04 -1.12 -3.52
C ASN A 71 6.09 -0.55 -4.48
N GLY A 72 5.75 0.40 -5.35
CA GLY A 72 6.69 0.88 -6.35
C GLY A 72 6.26 2.16 -7.05
N SER A 73 6.98 2.52 -8.11
CA SER A 73 6.73 3.71 -8.93
C SER A 73 5.35 3.73 -9.59
N GLN A 74 4.62 2.61 -9.63
CA GLN A 74 3.26 2.57 -10.16
C GLN A 74 2.26 3.41 -9.37
N THR A 75 2.59 3.84 -8.15
CA THR A 75 1.72 4.77 -7.39
C THR A 75 1.39 6.02 -8.18
N ASP A 76 2.36 6.61 -8.87
CA ASP A 76 2.21 7.89 -9.57
C ASP A 76 1.26 7.80 -10.77
N PRO A 77 1.48 6.93 -11.77
CA PRO A 77 0.59 6.84 -12.92
C PRO A 77 -0.82 6.35 -12.55
N ILE A 78 -0.96 5.49 -11.52
CA ILE A 78 -2.29 5.04 -11.07
C ILE A 78 -3.08 6.22 -10.47
N ILE A 79 -2.48 6.97 -9.53
CA ILE A 79 -3.19 8.07 -8.87
C ILE A 79 -3.49 9.24 -9.83
N GLU A 80 -2.61 9.47 -10.81
CA GLU A 80 -2.81 10.48 -11.85
C GLU A 80 -3.96 10.13 -12.78
N LYS A 81 -4.10 8.86 -13.20
CA LYS A 81 -5.29 8.40 -13.94
C LYS A 81 -6.57 8.60 -13.14
N ILE A 82 -6.55 8.28 -11.84
CA ILE A 82 -7.70 8.49 -10.96
C ILE A 82 -8.05 9.98 -10.87
N ALA A 83 -7.05 10.86 -10.74
CA ALA A 83 -7.25 12.32 -10.74
C ALA A 83 -7.83 12.84 -12.06
N MET A 84 -7.55 12.17 -13.18
CA MET A 84 -8.15 12.45 -14.49
C MET A 84 -9.57 11.87 -14.66
N GLY A 85 -10.13 11.23 -13.64
CA GLY A 85 -11.48 10.65 -13.67
C GLY A 85 -11.56 9.23 -14.26
N VAL A 86 -10.43 8.56 -14.48
CA VAL A 86 -10.43 7.15 -14.89
C VAL A 86 -10.97 6.28 -13.74
N PRO A 87 -11.91 5.34 -14.00
CA PRO A 87 -12.40 4.43 -12.97
C PRO A 87 -11.27 3.68 -12.28
N LEU A 88 -11.39 3.48 -10.96
CA LEU A 88 -10.35 2.89 -10.12
C LEU A 88 -9.82 1.55 -10.69
N ARG A 89 -10.75 0.69 -11.13
CA ARG A 89 -10.43 -0.61 -11.75
C ARG A 89 -9.58 -0.47 -12.99
N ASP A 90 -9.91 0.48 -13.86
CA ASP A 90 -9.26 0.65 -15.15
C ASP A 90 -7.91 1.36 -14.98
N ALA A 91 -7.79 2.27 -14.00
CA ALA A 91 -6.51 2.85 -13.60
C ALA A 91 -5.54 1.77 -13.09
N PHE A 92 -6.02 0.86 -12.23
CA PHE A 92 -5.22 -0.28 -11.75
C PHE A 92 -4.82 -1.20 -12.90
N ALA A 93 -5.81 -1.70 -13.67
CA ALA A 93 -5.55 -2.67 -14.73
C ALA A 93 -4.59 -2.13 -15.79
N SER A 94 -4.82 -0.91 -16.27
CA SER A 94 -3.98 -0.33 -17.33
C SER A 94 -2.55 -0.04 -16.88
N CYS A 95 -2.34 0.51 -15.68
CA CYS A 95 -1.00 0.81 -15.19
C CYS A 95 -0.23 -0.45 -14.78
N LEU A 96 -0.88 -1.40 -14.10
CA LEU A 96 -0.23 -2.65 -13.72
C LEU A 96 0.14 -3.47 -14.96
N LEU A 97 -0.72 -3.53 -15.98
CA LEU A 97 -0.41 -4.17 -17.25
C LEU A 97 0.76 -3.49 -17.97
N ALA A 98 0.77 -2.15 -18.02
CA ALA A 98 1.79 -1.39 -18.74
C ALA A 98 3.18 -1.45 -18.06
N MET A 99 3.22 -1.43 -16.72
CA MET A 99 4.47 -1.42 -15.96
C MET A 99 5.00 -2.81 -15.64
N ASP A 100 4.11 -3.80 -15.68
CA ASP A 100 4.40 -5.22 -15.43
C ASP A 100 5.07 -5.48 -14.06
N TYR A 101 5.41 -6.73 -13.76
CA TYR A 101 6.21 -7.08 -12.57
C TYR A 101 7.63 -6.45 -12.62
N GLU A 102 8.28 -6.28 -11.47
CA GLU A 102 9.65 -5.76 -11.34
C GLU A 102 10.67 -6.77 -11.91
N LYS A 103 11.61 -6.30 -12.75
CA LYS A 103 12.60 -7.17 -13.43
C LYS A 103 13.83 -7.40 -12.56
N ASP A 104 13.60 -7.88 -11.34
CA ASP A 104 14.65 -8.33 -10.42
C ASP A 104 14.80 -9.86 -10.44
N GLN A 105 15.68 -10.39 -9.59
CA GLN A 105 15.97 -11.83 -9.51
C GLN A 105 14.77 -12.68 -9.07
N LEU A 106 13.73 -12.07 -8.48
CA LEU A 106 12.56 -12.76 -7.94
C LEU A 106 11.31 -12.52 -8.76
N ASN A 107 11.42 -11.79 -9.89
CA ASN A 107 10.28 -11.32 -10.68
C ASN A 107 9.23 -10.63 -9.79
N THR A 108 9.68 -9.73 -8.90
CA THR A 108 8.81 -9.25 -7.82
C THR A 108 7.51 -8.64 -8.34
N PRO A 109 6.33 -9.08 -7.88
CA PRO A 109 5.06 -8.50 -8.27
C PRO A 109 4.95 -7.01 -7.92
N ARG A 110 4.16 -6.28 -8.73
CA ARG A 110 3.65 -4.96 -8.32
C ARG A 110 2.27 -5.14 -7.70
N VAL A 111 2.13 -4.69 -6.46
CA VAL A 111 0.88 -4.70 -5.69
C VAL A 111 0.37 -3.27 -5.49
N ALA A 112 -0.95 -3.13 -5.44
CA ALA A 112 -1.64 -1.88 -5.18
C ALA A 112 -2.89 -2.12 -4.32
N ALA A 113 -3.16 -1.22 -3.41
CA ALA A 113 -4.40 -1.14 -2.65
C ALA A 113 -4.92 0.30 -2.68
N ALA A 114 -6.20 0.50 -2.90
CA ALA A 114 -6.81 1.81 -2.78
C ALA A 114 -8.12 1.75 -2.01
N VAL A 115 -8.46 2.85 -1.37
CA VAL A 115 -9.78 3.06 -0.77
C VAL A 115 -10.41 4.30 -1.39
N ASP A 116 -11.67 4.18 -1.81
CA ASP A 116 -12.54 5.28 -2.18
C ASP A 116 -13.47 5.57 -0.99
N ALA A 117 -13.10 6.59 -0.23
CA ALA A 117 -13.79 6.96 1.00
C ALA A 117 -15.21 7.48 0.76
N LYS A 118 -15.48 8.05 -0.43
CA LYS A 118 -16.80 8.58 -0.78
C LYS A 118 -17.79 7.46 -1.08
N ASN A 119 -17.33 6.41 -1.76
CA ASN A 119 -18.18 5.30 -2.18
C ASN A 119 -18.14 4.09 -1.23
N GLY A 120 -17.28 4.11 -0.20
CA GLY A 120 -17.15 3.01 0.76
C GLY A 120 -16.64 1.72 0.12
N LYS A 121 -15.74 1.85 -0.86
CA LYS A 121 -15.19 0.74 -1.63
C LYS A 121 -13.68 0.70 -1.52
N LEU A 122 -13.11 -0.49 -1.59
CA LEU A 122 -11.68 -0.68 -1.69
C LEU A 122 -11.34 -1.54 -2.91
N MET A 123 -10.12 -1.39 -3.38
CA MET A 123 -9.60 -2.13 -4.51
C MET A 123 -8.23 -2.71 -4.19
N LEU A 124 -8.04 -3.97 -4.52
CA LEU A 124 -6.75 -4.65 -4.47
C LEU A 124 -6.34 -5.06 -5.88
N GLY A 125 -5.07 -4.84 -6.22
CA GLY A 125 -4.48 -5.19 -7.49
C GLY A 125 -3.10 -5.82 -7.33
N ILE A 126 -2.79 -6.76 -8.22
CA ILE A 126 -1.46 -7.33 -8.35
C ILE A 126 -1.19 -7.71 -9.81
N ILE A 127 0.03 -7.44 -10.29
CA ILE A 127 0.60 -8.03 -11.50
C ILE A 127 1.80 -8.89 -11.11
N ARG A 128 1.75 -10.15 -11.48
CA ARG A 128 2.82 -11.15 -11.41
C ARG A 128 3.28 -11.47 -12.83
N CYS A 129 4.34 -12.25 -12.97
CA CYS A 129 4.81 -12.72 -14.28
C CYS A 129 3.80 -13.59 -15.04
N ASP A 130 2.83 -14.18 -14.34
CA ASP A 130 1.85 -15.12 -14.88
C ASP A 130 0.40 -14.58 -14.90
N ALA A 131 0.12 -13.49 -14.18
CA ALA A 131 -1.26 -13.05 -13.94
C ALA A 131 -1.38 -11.56 -13.59
N LEU A 132 -2.46 -10.94 -14.09
CA LEU A 132 -2.98 -9.65 -13.63
C LEU A 132 -4.31 -9.89 -12.91
N LEU A 133 -4.41 -9.48 -11.64
CA LEU A 133 -5.62 -9.58 -10.84
C LEU A 133 -6.00 -8.19 -10.30
N VAL A 134 -7.26 -7.79 -10.48
CA VAL A 134 -7.83 -6.58 -9.88
C VAL A 134 -9.20 -6.94 -9.31
N ARG A 135 -9.42 -6.66 -8.03
CA ARG A 135 -10.66 -7.00 -7.31
C ARG A 135 -11.14 -5.83 -6.46
N GLU A 136 -12.44 -5.57 -6.55
CA GLU A 136 -13.16 -4.61 -5.70
C GLU A 136 -13.80 -5.33 -4.52
N TYR A 137 -13.81 -4.69 -3.36
CA TYR A 137 -14.50 -5.15 -2.15
C TYR A 137 -15.22 -3.97 -1.49
N PRO A 138 -16.30 -4.22 -0.73
CA PRO A 138 -16.87 -3.19 0.15
C PRO A 138 -15.92 -2.92 1.32
N CYS A 139 -15.95 -1.69 1.84
CA CYS A 139 -15.36 -1.40 3.14
C CYS A 139 -16.27 -1.93 4.26
N VAL A 140 -15.67 -2.65 5.21
CA VAL A 140 -16.37 -3.17 6.40
C VAL A 140 -15.67 -2.60 7.64
N PRO A 141 -16.39 -1.98 8.58
CA PRO A 141 -15.78 -1.45 9.80
C PRO A 141 -15.03 -2.51 10.58
N GLY A 142 -13.76 -2.24 10.92
CA GLY A 142 -12.90 -3.16 11.63
C GLY A 142 -12.26 -4.25 10.76
N GLU A 143 -12.34 -4.15 9.43
CA GLU A 143 -11.62 -5.02 8.50
C GLU A 143 -10.49 -4.29 7.77
N LEU A 144 -9.34 -4.97 7.63
CA LEU A 144 -8.30 -4.64 6.66
C LEU A 144 -8.14 -5.80 5.68
N ARG A 145 -8.24 -5.51 4.38
CA ARG A 145 -7.83 -6.45 3.33
C ARG A 145 -6.45 -6.09 2.82
N PHE A 146 -5.67 -7.10 2.47
CA PHE A 146 -4.29 -6.89 2.07
C PHE A 146 -3.87 -7.80 0.93
N VAL A 147 -2.80 -7.41 0.26
CA VAL A 147 -2.05 -8.27 -0.66
C VAL A 147 -0.58 -7.94 -0.50
N SER A 148 0.26 -8.95 -0.69
CA SER A 148 1.70 -8.84 -0.53
C SER A 148 2.43 -9.30 -1.77
N THR A 149 3.69 -8.90 -1.90
CA THR A 149 4.52 -9.33 -3.03
C THR A 149 4.86 -10.82 -3.00
N TYR A 150 4.86 -11.46 -1.81
CA TYR A 150 5.27 -12.86 -1.63
C TYR A 150 4.35 -13.59 -0.65
N THR A 151 4.08 -14.86 -0.92
CA THR A 151 3.23 -15.76 -0.11
C THR A 151 1.74 -15.45 -0.17
N LEU A 152 1.33 -14.22 0.14
CA LEU A 152 -0.08 -13.81 0.13
C LEU A 152 -0.31 -12.85 -1.04
N ASP A 153 -0.20 -13.40 -2.25
CA ASP A 153 0.06 -12.69 -3.52
C ASP A 153 -1.15 -12.66 -4.48
N HIS A 154 -2.36 -12.75 -3.94
CA HIS A 154 -3.58 -12.65 -4.71
C HIS A 154 -4.71 -12.06 -3.86
N PRO A 155 -5.55 -11.18 -4.44
CA PRO A 155 -6.74 -10.71 -3.73
C PRO A 155 -7.74 -11.85 -3.55
N CYS A 156 -8.02 -12.24 -2.30
CA CYS A 156 -8.97 -13.29 -1.96
C CYS A 156 -9.69 -13.02 -0.64
N GLY A 157 -10.67 -13.88 -0.32
CA GLY A 157 -11.41 -13.83 0.94
C GLY A 157 -10.52 -14.02 2.17
N ASP A 158 -9.46 -14.82 2.06
CA ASP A 158 -8.59 -15.18 3.18
C ASP A 158 -7.55 -14.11 3.52
N ASN A 159 -7.25 -13.18 2.61
CA ASN A 159 -6.32 -12.07 2.85
C ASN A 159 -7.03 -10.87 3.49
N VAL A 160 -7.62 -11.14 4.66
CA VAL A 160 -8.34 -10.19 5.51
C VAL A 160 -7.89 -10.35 6.96
N ASP A 161 -7.81 -9.23 7.67
CA ASP A 161 -7.79 -9.14 9.13
C ASP A 161 -9.12 -8.52 9.57
N ASP A 162 -9.97 -9.32 10.21
CA ASP A 162 -11.32 -8.96 10.68
C ASP A 162 -11.34 -8.44 12.13
N LYS A 163 -10.15 -8.24 12.73
CA LYS A 163 -9.96 -7.72 14.08
C LYS A 163 -9.17 -6.43 14.07
N PHE A 164 -9.19 -5.71 12.95
CA PHE A 164 -8.51 -4.43 12.82
C PHE A 164 -9.15 -3.37 13.73
N ASP A 165 -8.34 -2.74 14.58
CA ASP A 165 -8.83 -1.86 15.65
C ASP A 165 -8.04 -0.56 15.83
N ALA A 166 -7.17 -0.22 14.88
CA ALA A 166 -6.48 1.07 14.90
C ALA A 166 -7.44 2.23 14.57
N ALA A 167 -7.32 3.34 15.30
CA ALA A 167 -8.27 4.47 15.24
C ALA A 167 -7.79 5.66 14.39
N ASP A 168 -6.48 5.84 14.25
CA ASP A 168 -5.85 6.98 13.58
C ASP A 168 -4.63 6.56 12.73
N ALA A 169 -4.05 7.50 11.99
CA ALA A 169 -2.97 7.21 11.06
C ALA A 169 -1.74 6.57 11.74
N ASP A 170 -1.31 7.03 12.92
CA ASP A 170 -0.13 6.47 13.61
C ASP A 170 -0.42 5.07 14.17
N ALA A 171 -1.62 4.89 14.74
CA ALA A 171 -2.08 3.59 15.20
C ALA A 171 -2.13 2.58 14.05
N ILE A 172 -2.54 2.99 12.85
CA ILE A 172 -2.57 2.12 11.67
C ILE A 172 -1.16 1.69 11.27
N CYS A 173 -0.19 2.61 11.26
CA CYS A 173 1.21 2.27 11.01
C CYS A 173 1.71 1.23 12.01
N SER A 174 1.43 1.44 13.29
CA SER A 174 1.80 0.50 14.37
C SER A 174 1.14 -0.87 14.17
N TYR A 175 -0.13 -0.88 13.76
CA TYR A 175 -0.88 -2.10 13.50
C TYR A 175 -0.28 -2.90 12.36
N VAL A 176 0.01 -2.28 11.20
CA VAL A 176 0.57 -3.03 10.07
C VAL A 176 2.02 -3.46 10.29
N ILE A 177 2.75 -2.82 11.22
CA ILE A 177 4.11 -3.24 11.61
C ILE A 177 4.10 -4.58 12.34
N GLY A 178 3.15 -4.82 13.25
CA GLY A 178 3.17 -6.05 14.06
C GLY A 178 1.91 -6.37 14.87
N GLY A 179 0.78 -5.72 14.58
CA GLY A 179 -0.52 -6.02 15.18
C GLY A 179 -1.31 -7.04 14.35
N GLY A 180 -2.31 -7.67 14.98
CA GLY A 180 -3.24 -8.58 14.31
C GLY A 180 -2.55 -9.66 13.49
N ARG A 181 -3.04 -9.90 12.27
CA ARG A 181 -2.42 -10.83 11.30
C ARG A 181 -1.05 -10.36 10.81
N PHE A 182 -0.69 -9.10 11.02
CA PHE A 182 0.59 -8.57 10.58
C PHE A 182 1.76 -8.96 11.49
N ALA A 183 1.47 -9.43 12.71
CA ALA A 183 2.46 -9.98 13.64
C ALA A 183 3.21 -11.19 13.07
N ASP A 184 2.54 -11.97 12.21
CA ASP A 184 3.10 -13.18 11.60
C ASP A 184 4.09 -12.87 10.45
N PHE A 185 4.11 -11.64 9.94
CA PHE A 185 5.09 -11.25 8.93
C PHE A 185 6.42 -10.84 9.57
N GLU A 186 7.50 -11.39 9.06
CA GLU A 186 8.85 -11.07 9.53
C GLU A 186 9.42 -9.78 8.91
N ASN A 187 10.56 -9.34 9.46
CA ASN A 187 11.47 -8.35 8.88
C ASN A 187 10.81 -6.99 8.60
N ALA A 188 9.95 -6.51 9.52
CA ALA A 188 9.39 -5.17 9.43
C ALA A 188 10.50 -4.10 9.37
N VAL A 189 10.33 -3.10 8.50
CA VAL A 189 11.28 -1.99 8.35
C VAL A 189 10.62 -0.66 8.64
N THR A 190 9.50 -0.39 7.96
CA THR A 190 8.78 0.87 8.04
C THR A 190 7.37 0.68 7.49
N ALA A 191 6.45 1.54 7.91
CA ALA A 191 5.07 1.58 7.48
C ALA A 191 4.60 3.00 7.19
N ALA A 192 3.54 3.09 6.39
CA ALA A 192 2.83 4.31 6.06
C ALA A 192 1.33 4.06 6.06
N SER A 193 0.54 5.08 6.35
CA SER A 193 -0.91 4.99 6.34
C SER A 193 -1.58 6.27 5.86
N ALA A 194 -2.83 6.13 5.43
CA ALA A 194 -3.78 7.18 5.17
C ALA A 194 -5.13 6.79 5.78
N VAL A 195 -5.75 7.68 6.56
CA VAL A 195 -7.10 7.47 7.12
C VAL A 195 -7.98 8.69 6.87
N TRP A 196 -9.21 8.44 6.44
CA TRP A 196 -10.17 9.48 6.12
C TRP A 196 -10.84 10.02 7.39
N ASP A 197 -10.81 11.33 7.59
CA ASP A 197 -11.44 11.98 8.76
C ASP A 197 -12.87 12.50 8.51
N GLY A 198 -13.41 12.25 7.32
CA GLY A 198 -14.70 12.78 6.85
C GLY A 198 -14.55 13.87 5.79
N LEU A 199 -13.39 14.53 5.73
CA LEU A 199 -13.11 15.64 4.81
C LEU A 199 -11.84 15.41 3.99
N THR A 200 -10.78 14.90 4.64
CA THR A 200 -9.47 14.67 4.04
C THR A 200 -8.82 13.41 4.58
N PHE A 201 -7.72 12.98 3.96
CA PHE A 201 -6.89 11.93 4.53
C PHE A 201 -5.81 12.50 5.43
N GLN A 202 -5.69 11.93 6.63
CA GLN A 202 -4.55 12.11 7.51
C GLN A 202 -3.50 11.05 7.19
N LEU A 203 -2.26 11.49 6.98
CA LEU A 203 -1.13 10.63 6.66
C LEU A 203 -0.24 10.40 7.89
N ALA A 204 0.33 9.21 8.01
CA ALA A 204 1.40 8.92 8.95
C ALA A 204 2.45 8.00 8.31
N ALA A 205 3.64 8.01 8.91
CA ALA A 205 4.73 7.10 8.60
C ALA A 205 5.46 6.75 9.90
N LYS A 206 5.88 5.50 10.02
CA LYS A 206 6.51 4.97 11.24
C LYS A 206 7.55 3.92 10.88
N ASP A 207 8.73 4.02 11.49
CA ASP A 207 9.72 2.96 11.40
C ASP A 207 9.42 1.86 12.43
N ALA A 208 9.76 0.62 12.08
CA ALA A 208 9.55 -0.56 12.92
C ALA A 208 10.63 -0.71 14.00
#